data_AF-A0A3A4TEN3-F1
#
_entry.id   AF-A0A3A4TEN3-F1
#
_cell.length_a   1.000
_cell.length_b   1.000
_cell.length_c   1.000
_cell.angle_alpha   90.00
_cell.angle_beta   90.00
_cell.angle_gamma   90.00
#
_symmetry.space_group_name_H-M   'P 1'
#
loop_
_entity.id
_entity.type
_entity.pdbx_description
1 polymer ?
#
loop_
_entity_poly.entity_id
_entity_poly.type
_entity_poly.pdbx_seq_one_letter_code
_entity_poly.pdbx_strand_id
1 'polypeptide(L)'
;MSENPERDIHSRLILKHLNETFFNQEVCTKFILSILHPEGPVCPSCGAAIDSEKQKIKWWRGERVCCPSCGLHFTARSNTSLNKSTLSFPGLFLMAVLMESGLSMPEISRLTGRPWRTCYDLRDRFHTETRERKGLQKARKVTASYRKVTT
;
A
#
# COMPACT_ATOMS: atom_id res chain seq x y z
N MET A 1 13.83 19.27 21.32
CA MET A 1 14.74 18.76 20.27
C MET A 1 14.85 19.85 19.22
N SER A 2 15.95 20.59 19.21
CA SER A 2 16.17 21.68 18.24
C SER A 2 16.52 21.07 16.88
N GLU A 3 15.60 21.15 15.92
CA GLU A 3 15.83 20.76 14.54
C GLU A 3 16.94 21.62 13.93
N ASN A 4 17.93 20.98 13.30
CA ASN A 4 19.03 21.67 12.65
C ASN A 4 18.56 22.21 11.28
N PRO A 5 18.52 23.55 11.08
CA PRO A 5 17.95 24.17 9.88
C PRO A 5 18.73 23.88 8.59
N GLU A 6 20.02 23.56 8.64
CA GLU A 6 20.79 23.20 7.44
C GLU A 6 20.44 21.80 6.90
N ARG A 7 20.01 20.89 7.79
CA ARG A 7 19.55 19.56 7.42
C ARG A 7 18.22 19.61 6.66
N ASP A 8 17.43 20.67 6.86
CA ASP A 8 16.13 20.90 6.21
C ASP A 8 16.30 21.29 4.73
N ILE A 9 17.29 22.12 4.38
CA ILE A 9 17.47 22.63 3.02
C ILE A 9 17.81 21.51 2.02
N HIS A 10 18.80 20.68 2.35
CA HIS A 10 19.22 19.57 1.47
C HIS A 10 18.11 18.53 1.31
N SER A 11 17.41 18.21 2.40
CA SER A 11 16.28 17.28 2.38
C SER A 11 15.16 17.79 1.47
N ARG A 12 14.81 19.09 1.56
CA ARG A 12 13.80 19.72 0.69
C ARG A 12 14.22 19.75 -0.78
N LEU A 13 15.51 19.93 -1.08
CA LEU A 13 16.01 19.90 -2.45
C LEU A 13 15.89 18.49 -3.06
N ILE A 14 16.26 17.45 -2.31
CA ILE A 14 16.12 16.06 -2.76
C ILE A 14 14.66 15.74 -3.05
N LEU A 15 13.74 16.12 -2.15
CA LEU A 15 12.30 15.87 -2.30
C LEU A 15 11.69 16.55 -3.53
N LYS A 16 12.23 17.68 -3.99
CA LYS A 16 11.80 18.36 -5.23
C LYS A 16 12.12 17.58 -6.49
N HIS A 17 13.17 16.77 -6.49
CA HIS A 17 13.56 15.96 -7.64
C HIS A 17 13.01 14.53 -7.57
N LEU A 18 12.54 14.10 -6.39
CA LEU A 18 11.98 12.78 -6.19
C LEU A 18 10.64 12.63 -6.93
N ASN A 19 10.60 11.71 -7.88
CA ASN A 19 9.41 11.40 -8.66
C ASN A 19 9.27 9.89 -8.84
N GLU A 20 8.15 9.43 -9.39
CA GLU A 20 7.84 7.98 -9.45
C GLU A 20 8.82 7.17 -10.32
N THR A 21 9.52 7.80 -11.26
CA THR A 21 10.50 7.12 -12.13
C THR A 21 11.81 6.77 -11.41
N PHE A 22 12.08 7.41 -10.26
CA PHE A 22 13.24 7.06 -9.42
C PHE A 22 13.12 5.67 -8.79
N PHE A 23 11.90 5.14 -8.67
CA PHE A 23 11.68 3.87 -7.99
C PHE A 23 11.49 2.72 -8.97
N ASN A 24 12.08 1.58 -8.63
CA ASN A 24 11.89 0.36 -9.39
C ASN A 24 10.45 -0.17 -9.23
N GLN A 25 9.74 -0.31 -10.35
CA GLN A 25 8.36 -0.79 -10.41
C GLN A 25 8.15 -2.11 -9.66
N GLU A 26 9.01 -3.10 -9.87
CA GLU A 26 8.86 -4.43 -9.28
C GLU A 26 9.07 -4.39 -7.77
N VAL A 27 10.09 -3.65 -7.30
CA VAL A 27 10.37 -3.48 -5.87
C VAL A 27 9.21 -2.78 -5.17
N CYS A 28 8.71 -1.67 -5.72
CA CYS A 28 7.56 -0.97 -5.13
C CYS A 28 6.30 -1.83 -5.13
N THR A 29 6.07 -2.60 -6.20
CA THR A 29 4.92 -3.52 -6.26
C THR A 29 5.02 -4.55 -5.15
N LYS A 30 6.14 -5.28 -5.06
CA LYS A 30 6.33 -6.30 -4.01
C LYS A 30 6.21 -5.71 -2.61
N PHE A 31 6.78 -4.53 -2.36
CA PHE A 31 6.69 -3.85 -1.07
C PHE A 31 5.24 -3.50 -0.69
N ILE A 32 4.50 -2.85 -1.61
CA ILE A 32 3.10 -2.47 -1.33
C ILE A 32 2.24 -3.73 -1.16
N LEU A 33 2.46 -4.75 -1.97
CA LEU A 33 1.68 -5.98 -1.90
C LEU A 33 2.01 -6.83 -0.67
N SER A 34 3.26 -6.86 -0.19
CA SER A 34 3.62 -7.54 1.06
C SER A 34 3.02 -6.84 2.27
N ILE A 35 2.82 -5.52 2.18
CA ILE A 35 1.98 -4.79 3.11
C ILE A 35 0.56 -5.30 2.92
N LEU A 36 -0.14 -4.96 1.83
CA LEU A 36 -1.58 -5.22 1.62
C LEU A 36 -2.04 -6.68 1.84
N HIS A 37 -1.21 -7.65 1.50
CA HIS A 37 -1.54 -9.08 1.57
C HIS A 37 -0.39 -9.88 2.20
N PRO A 38 -0.25 -9.84 3.53
CA PRO A 38 0.85 -10.51 4.21
C PRO A 38 0.83 -12.03 4.06
N GLU A 39 -0.36 -12.61 3.89
CA GLU A 39 -0.55 -14.07 3.68
C GLU A 39 -0.45 -14.47 2.19
N GLY A 40 -0.19 -13.51 1.30
CA GLY A 40 -0.07 -13.74 -0.14
C GLY A 40 -1.39 -13.64 -0.93
N PRO A 41 -1.40 -14.12 -2.20
CA PRO A 41 -2.51 -13.91 -3.12
C PRO A 41 -3.72 -14.80 -2.79
N VAL A 42 -4.80 -14.17 -2.36
CA VAL A 42 -6.09 -14.81 -2.06
C VAL A 42 -7.20 -14.15 -2.87
N CYS A 43 -8.19 -14.94 -3.32
CA CYS A 43 -9.36 -14.41 -3.99
C CYS A 43 -10.20 -13.55 -3.03
N PRO A 44 -10.51 -12.29 -3.38
CA PRO A 44 -11.28 -11.41 -2.51
C PRO A 44 -12.77 -11.81 -2.39
N SER A 45 -13.27 -12.70 -3.26
CA SER A 45 -14.67 -13.11 -3.25
C SER A 45 -14.89 -14.43 -2.52
N CYS A 46 -14.15 -15.49 -2.86
CA CYS A 46 -14.34 -16.81 -2.24
C CYS A 46 -13.27 -17.20 -1.22
N GLY A 47 -12.21 -16.40 -1.06
CA GLY A 47 -11.12 -16.71 -0.10
C GLY A 47 -10.17 -17.83 -0.54
N ALA A 48 -10.33 -18.40 -1.74
CA ALA A 48 -9.42 -19.42 -2.25
C ALA A 48 -8.02 -18.85 -2.52
N ALA A 49 -6.98 -19.60 -2.15
CA ALA A 49 -5.60 -19.26 -2.46
C ALA A 49 -5.33 -19.35 -3.98
N ILE A 50 -4.43 -18.50 -4.47
CA ILE A 50 -3.96 -18.59 -5.86
C ILE A 50 -2.68 -19.42 -5.88
N ASP A 51 -2.81 -20.72 -6.13
CA ASP A 51 -1.68 -21.65 -6.02
C ASP A 51 -0.85 -21.82 -7.29
N SER A 52 -1.41 -21.53 -8.46
CA SER A 52 -0.70 -21.62 -9.74
C SER A 52 0.47 -20.64 -9.79
N GLU A 53 1.68 -21.16 -10.01
CA GLU A 53 2.91 -20.36 -10.07
C GLU A 53 2.83 -19.23 -11.10
N LYS A 54 2.29 -19.53 -12.29
CA LYS A 54 2.05 -18.53 -13.35
C LYS A 54 1.14 -17.39 -12.88
N GLN A 55 0.09 -17.71 -12.12
CA GLN A 55 -0.81 -16.70 -11.58
C GLN A 55 -0.18 -15.91 -10.43
N LYS A 56 0.60 -16.57 -9.55
CA LYS A 56 1.36 -15.89 -8.49
C LYS A 56 2.33 -14.86 -9.07
N ILE A 57 3.08 -15.22 -10.11
CA ILE A 57 4.00 -14.29 -10.80
C ILE A 57 3.25 -13.08 -11.34
N LYS A 58 2.12 -13.28 -12.04
CA LYS A 58 1.27 -12.17 -12.53
C LYS A 58 0.77 -11.30 -11.40
N TRP A 59 0.29 -11.91 -10.33
CA TRP A 59 -0.23 -11.20 -9.16
C TRP A 59 0.85 -10.32 -8.50
N TRP A 60 2.07 -10.83 -8.32
CA TRP A 60 3.20 -10.08 -7.77
C TRP A 60 3.74 -8.99 -8.71
N ARG A 61 3.41 -9.05 -10.00
CA ARG A 61 3.61 -7.97 -10.96
C ARG A 61 2.49 -6.93 -10.93
N GLY A 62 1.47 -7.12 -10.09
CA GLY A 62 0.32 -6.24 -10.00
C GLY A 62 -0.68 -6.41 -11.14
N GLU A 63 -0.56 -7.49 -11.92
CA GLU A 63 -1.44 -7.77 -13.05
C GLU A 63 -2.77 -8.39 -12.58
N ARG A 64 -3.74 -8.45 -13.50
CA ARG A 64 -5.03 -9.11 -13.28
C ARG A 64 -4.86 -10.64 -13.35
N VAL A 65 -5.44 -11.32 -12.37
CA VAL A 65 -5.50 -12.79 -12.27
C VAL A 65 -6.94 -13.29 -12.22
N CYS A 66 -7.15 -14.59 -12.43
CA CYS A 66 -8.46 -15.22 -12.44
C CYS A 66 -8.51 -16.33 -11.38
N CYS A 67 -9.44 -16.23 -10.44
CA CYS A 67 -9.60 -17.25 -9.40
C CYS A 67 -9.93 -18.61 -10.03
N PRO A 68 -9.15 -19.67 -9.76
CA PRO A 68 -9.44 -21.00 -10.29
C PRO A 68 -10.68 -21.65 -9.66
N SER A 69 -11.12 -21.16 -8.49
CA SER A 69 -12.28 -21.70 -7.77
C SER A 69 -13.60 -21.07 -8.22
N CYS A 70 -13.68 -19.73 -8.31
CA CYS A 70 -14.94 -19.04 -8.64
C CYS A 70 -14.93 -18.28 -9.97
N GLY A 71 -13.81 -18.26 -10.71
CA GLY A 71 -13.69 -17.57 -12.00
C GLY A 71 -13.61 -16.04 -11.92
N LEU A 72 -13.64 -15.45 -10.72
CA LEU A 72 -13.55 -13.99 -10.56
C LEU A 72 -12.20 -13.47 -11.06
N HIS A 73 -12.23 -12.41 -11.87
CA HIS A 73 -11.04 -11.67 -12.25
C HIS A 73 -10.78 -10.53 -11.29
N PHE A 74 -9.56 -10.43 -10.77
CA PHE A 74 -9.19 -9.41 -9.79
C PHE A 74 -7.71 -9.03 -9.90
N THR A 75 -7.32 -7.93 -9.25
CA THR A 75 -5.93 -7.49 -9.11
C THR A 75 -5.52 -7.52 -7.65
N ALA A 76 -4.24 -7.37 -7.36
CA ALA A 76 -3.75 -7.26 -6.00
C ALA A 76 -4.28 -6.01 -5.23
N ARG A 77 -4.93 -5.05 -5.91
CA ARG A 77 -5.61 -3.91 -5.25
C ARG A 77 -7.12 -4.12 -5.08
N SER A 78 -7.66 -5.22 -5.59
CA SER A 78 -9.09 -5.52 -5.42
C SER A 78 -9.40 -5.78 -3.95
N ASN A 79 -10.51 -5.21 -3.48
CA ASN A 79 -10.95 -5.29 -2.08
C ASN A 79 -9.95 -4.73 -1.06
N THR A 80 -9.11 -3.76 -1.45
CA THR A 80 -8.27 -2.98 -0.53
C THR A 80 -8.66 -1.51 -0.57
N SER A 81 -8.18 -0.73 0.40
CA SER A 81 -8.33 0.74 0.39
C SER A 81 -7.77 1.42 -0.89
N LEU A 82 -6.80 0.77 -1.55
CA LEU A 82 -6.17 1.25 -2.79
C LEU A 82 -6.92 0.82 -4.05
N ASN A 83 -8.08 0.17 -3.92
CA ASN A 83 -8.91 -0.21 -5.06
C ASN A 83 -9.33 1.02 -5.89
N LYS A 84 -9.35 0.88 -7.22
CA LYS A 84 -9.65 1.97 -8.17
C LYS A 84 -8.65 3.13 -8.17
N SER A 85 -7.54 3.05 -7.44
CA SER A 85 -6.47 4.05 -7.57
C SER A 85 -5.86 3.97 -8.97
N THR A 86 -5.72 5.12 -9.63
CA THR A 86 -5.07 5.23 -10.94
C THR A 86 -3.56 5.33 -10.84
N LEU A 87 -3.01 5.50 -9.63
CA LEU A 87 -1.56 5.58 -9.43
C LEU A 87 -0.91 4.23 -9.69
N SER A 88 0.30 4.29 -10.25
CA SER A 88 1.23 3.15 -10.32
C SER A 88 1.71 2.76 -8.91
N PHE A 89 2.31 1.58 -8.77
CA PHE A 89 2.90 1.18 -7.48
C PHE A 89 4.05 2.11 -7.05
N PRO A 90 4.99 2.52 -7.92
CA PRO A 90 5.94 3.61 -7.62
C PRO A 90 5.28 4.91 -7.20
N GLY A 91 4.19 5.32 -7.86
CA GLY A 91 3.44 6.52 -7.49
C GLY A 91 2.81 6.39 -6.09
N LEU A 92 2.21 5.24 -5.77
CA LEU A 92 1.69 4.95 -4.44
C LEU A 92 2.81 4.96 -3.38
N PHE A 93 3.96 4.38 -3.69
CA PHE A 93 5.12 4.34 -2.81
C PHE A 93 5.66 5.75 -2.54
N LEU A 94 5.84 6.56 -3.60
CA LEU A 94 6.23 7.97 -3.48
C LEU A 94 5.26 8.73 -2.58
N MET A 95 3.95 8.58 -2.80
CA MET A 95 2.93 9.24 -1.98
C MET A 95 3.07 8.86 -0.50
N ALA A 96 3.27 7.57 -0.19
CA ALA A 96 3.50 7.11 1.18
C ALA A 96 4.77 7.73 1.79
N VAL A 97 5.89 7.72 1.06
CA VAL A 97 7.17 8.32 1.52
C VAL A 97 7.00 9.81 1.82
N LEU A 98 6.34 10.57 0.93
CA LEU A 98 6.14 12.00 1.13
C LEU A 98 5.23 12.31 2.32
N MET A 99 4.21 11.48 2.57
CA MET A 99 3.34 11.60 3.76
C MET A 99 4.10 11.33 5.06
N GLU A 100 4.91 10.26 5.09
CA GLU A 100 5.73 9.92 6.26
C GLU A 100 6.87 10.91 6.50
N SER A 101 7.27 11.67 5.46
CA SER A 101 8.23 12.78 5.57
C SER A 101 7.64 14.02 6.25
N GLY A 102 6.37 14.01 6.67
CA GLY A 102 5.72 15.10 7.38
C GLY A 102 5.29 16.28 6.51
N LEU A 103 5.35 16.14 5.18
CA LEU A 103 4.92 17.20 4.25
C LEU A 103 3.40 17.41 4.28
N SER A 104 2.99 18.67 4.16
CA SER A 104 1.58 19.02 4.05
C SER A 104 1.00 18.58 2.69
N MET A 105 -0.31 18.32 2.62
CA MET A 105 -0.95 17.91 1.36
C MET A 105 -0.75 18.93 0.21
N PRO A 106 -0.80 20.26 0.44
CA PRO A 106 -0.45 21.23 -0.58
C PRO A 106 1.00 21.12 -1.08
N GLU A 107 1.97 20.82 -0.20
CA GLU A 107 3.35 20.58 -0.61
C GLU A 107 3.48 19.31 -1.45
N ILE A 108 2.87 18.21 -1.02
CA ILE A 108 2.87 16.94 -1.78
C ILE A 108 2.21 17.14 -3.15
N SER A 109 1.09 17.86 -3.22
CA SER A 109 0.41 18.19 -4.47
C SER A 109 1.33 18.96 -5.42
N ARG A 110 2.05 19.96 -4.90
CA ARG A 110 3.02 20.75 -5.69
C ARG A 110 4.20 19.90 -6.17
N LEU A 111 4.75 19.04 -5.33
CA LEU A 111 5.89 18.18 -5.65
C LEU A 111 5.55 17.10 -6.69
N THR A 112 4.36 16.52 -6.57
CA THR A 112 3.93 15.41 -7.44
C THR A 112 3.18 15.87 -8.68
N GLY A 113 2.81 17.15 -8.77
CA GLY A 113 1.94 17.69 -9.82
C GLY A 113 0.51 17.13 -9.76
N ARG A 114 0.12 16.45 -8.68
CA ARG A 114 -1.19 15.82 -8.53
C ARG A 114 -2.20 16.79 -7.91
N PRO A 115 -3.49 16.73 -8.28
CA PRO A 115 -4.50 17.55 -7.63
C PRO A 115 -4.56 17.29 -6.12
N TRP A 116 -4.69 18.34 -5.32
CA TRP A 116 -4.81 18.26 -3.86
C TRP A 116 -5.84 17.21 -3.41
N ARG A 117 -7.01 17.14 -4.06
CA ARG A 117 -8.06 16.15 -3.78
C ARG A 117 -7.54 14.71 -3.87
N THR A 118 -6.74 14.39 -4.87
CA THR A 118 -6.11 13.08 -5.03
C THR A 118 -5.17 12.77 -3.87
N CYS A 119 -4.39 13.75 -3.42
CA CYS A 119 -3.49 13.58 -2.27
C CYS A 119 -4.28 13.30 -0.98
N TYR A 120 -5.36 14.05 -0.73
CA TYR A 120 -6.25 13.85 0.40
C TYR A 120 -6.95 12.48 0.36
N ASP A 121 -7.52 12.12 -0.78
CA ASP A 121 -8.21 10.84 -0.98
C ASP A 121 -7.24 9.66 -0.76
N LEU A 122 -5.99 9.76 -1.23
CA LEU A 122 -4.97 8.74 -0.99
C LEU A 122 -4.55 8.65 0.47
N ARG A 123 -4.38 9.79 1.16
CA ARG A 123 -4.05 9.80 2.58
C ARG A 123 -5.12 9.10 3.40
N ASP A 124 -6.39 9.38 3.12
CA ASP A 124 -7.51 8.75 3.81
C ASP A 124 -7.54 7.23 3.59
N ARG A 125 -7.28 6.78 2.36
CA ARG A 125 -7.16 5.34 2.03
C ARG A 125 -6.02 4.67 2.79
N PHE A 126 -4.83 5.27 2.84
CA PHE A 126 -3.69 4.74 3.61
C PHE A 126 -4.01 4.65 5.12
N HIS A 127 -4.68 5.66 5.68
CA HIS A 127 -5.10 5.62 7.07
C HIS A 127 -6.17 4.55 7.34
N THR A 128 -7.12 4.37 6.43
CA THR A 128 -8.15 3.33 6.52
C THR A 128 -7.51 1.95 6.58
N GLU A 129 -6.60 1.65 5.64
CA GLU A 129 -5.84 0.39 5.62
C GLU A 129 -5.11 0.13 6.95
N THR A 130 -4.45 1.17 7.47
CA THR A 130 -3.69 1.07 8.72
C THR A 130 -4.59 0.82 9.93
N ARG A 131 -5.78 1.43 9.97
CA ARG A 131 -6.77 1.26 11.03
C ARG A 131 -7.37 -0.14 11.02
N GLU A 132 -7.82 -0.61 9.86
CA GLU A 132 -8.38 -1.96 9.69
C GLU A 132 -7.37 -3.04 10.12
N ARG A 133 -6.09 -2.87 9.77
CA ARG A 133 -5.01 -3.77 10.21
C ARG A 133 -4.79 -3.77 11.70
N LYS A 134 -4.71 -2.59 12.33
CA LYS A 134 -4.56 -2.50 13.80
C LYS A 134 -5.75 -3.17 14.50
N GLY A 135 -6.96 -3.05 13.94
CA GLY A 135 -8.15 -3.76 14.39
C GLY A 135 -8.02 -5.29 14.27
N LEU A 136 -7.69 -5.80 13.07
CA LEU A 136 -7.49 -7.23 12.80
C LEU A 136 -6.39 -7.85 13.66
N GLN A 137 -5.26 -7.16 13.83
CA GLN A 137 -4.15 -7.64 14.65
C GLN A 137 -4.52 -7.68 16.13
N LYS A 138 -5.30 -6.71 16.62
CA LYS A 138 -5.86 -6.73 17.98
C LYS A 138 -6.83 -7.90 18.16
N ALA A 139 -7.72 -8.14 17.20
CA ALA A 139 -8.67 -9.26 17.23
C ALA A 139 -7.98 -10.63 17.24
N ARG A 140 -6.92 -10.83 16.41
CA ARG A 140 -6.11 -12.07 16.38
C ARG A 140 -5.43 -12.33 17.73
N LYS A 141 -4.90 -11.30 18.40
CA LYS A 141 -4.30 -11.44 19.74
C LYS A 141 -5.31 -11.88 20.78
N VAL A 142 -6.52 -11.32 20.75
CA VAL A 142 -7.62 -11.70 21.66
C VAL A 142 -8.05 -13.15 21.46
N THR A 143 -8.25 -13.59 20.21
CA THR A 143 -8.63 -14.98 19.91
C THR A 143 -7.52 -15.98 20.23
N ALA A 144 -6.25 -15.65 19.98
CA ALA A 144 -5.12 -16.48 20.37
C ALA A 144 -4.98 -16.59 21.90
N SER A 145 -5.28 -15.53 22.64
CA SER A 145 -5.31 -15.56 24.11
C SER A 145 -6.43 -16.45 24.65
N TYR A 146 -7.61 -16.43 24.03
CA TYR A 146 -8.76 -17.24 24.48
C TYR A 146 -8.53 -18.74 24.31
N ARG A 147 -7.87 -19.16 23.22
CA ARG A 147 -7.48 -20.57 22.99
C ARG A 147 -6.48 -21.10 24.01
N LYS A 148 -5.59 -20.26 24.54
CA LYS A 148 -4.61 -20.67 25.56
C LYS A 148 -5.21 -20.87 26.96
N VAL A 149 -6.42 -20.36 27.20
CA VAL A 149 -7.11 -20.48 28.51
C VAL A 149 -8.05 -21.70 28.52
N THR A 150 -8.37 -22.26 27.35
CA THR A 150 -9.34 -23.36 27.19
C THR A 150 -8.70 -24.71 26.87
N THR A 151 -7.37 -24.79 26.90
CA THR A 151 -6.55 -26.02 26.84
C THR A 151 -5.69 -26.12 28.09
#